data_AF-A0A4D6WNU9-F1
#
_entry.id   AF-A0A4D6WNU9-F1
#
_cell.length_a   1.000
_cell.length_b   1.000
_cell.length_c   1.000
_cell.angle_alpha   90.00
_cell.angle_beta   90.00
_cell.angle_gamma   90.00
#
_symmetry.space_group_name_H-M   'P 1'
#
loop_
_entity.id
_entity.type
_entity.pdbx_description
1 polymer ?
#
loop_
_entity_poly.entity_id
_entity_poly.type
_entity_poly.pdbx_seq_one_letter_code
_entity_poly.pdbx_strand_id
1 'polypeptide(L)'
;MIKYWPEKPSIELNSAVVELFIETQRKLNYTLYNQTNYRLYIDILDDFHKYQIINIILKELEGLVLEITELNLTIDNLKNIKLDLLSSFTHQCLTIFLYEINITNDENLQTLFTNETRIYHYTNIDSLIETLLIYLIFGSSNIDNAIFVFNKNKTPYNHVNILFENFIIQTSNLITYKIFNQIKYLPHIVLFLKKYNLCNNTYASIRSIALLLNELTLQNFIQNYINKPKTLYNSRIQVWMFSPKGLISKYIYAFRIENINKISKKNYFILCFLEILDITIPKLEKFFIAIGKYFIYITINFLGNILLLVIRSLIKYVKK
;
A
#
# COMPACT_ATOMS: atom_id res chain seq x y z
N MET A 1 -15.64 -0.01 -23.11
CA MET A 1 -16.04 1.38 -22.85
C MET A 1 -15.58 1.74 -21.44
N ILE A 2 -14.96 2.90 -21.22
CA ILE A 2 -14.49 3.29 -19.88
C ILE A 2 -15.70 3.70 -19.06
N LYS A 3 -15.95 3.02 -17.93
CA LYS A 3 -16.98 3.39 -16.96
C LYS A 3 -16.45 4.50 -16.05
N TYR A 4 -17.21 5.57 -15.92
CA TYR A 4 -16.86 6.72 -15.08
C TYR A 4 -17.63 6.69 -13.75
N TRP A 5 -17.02 7.27 -12.73
CA TRP A 5 -17.64 7.45 -11.43
C TRP A 5 -18.67 8.60 -11.48
N PRO A 6 -19.83 8.48 -10.83
CA PRO A 6 -20.84 9.54 -10.81
C PRO A 6 -20.33 10.85 -10.20
N GLU A 7 -20.74 11.98 -10.80
CA GLU A 7 -20.20 13.29 -10.44
C GLU A 7 -20.78 13.85 -9.14
N LYS A 8 -22.06 13.60 -8.86
CA LYS A 8 -22.84 14.24 -7.81
C LYS A 8 -23.67 13.24 -7.00
N PRO A 9 -24.12 13.62 -5.78
CA PRO A 9 -25.06 12.81 -5.01
C PRO A 9 -26.32 12.53 -5.84
N SER A 10 -26.59 11.26 -6.10
CA SER A 10 -27.66 10.80 -6.97
C SER A 10 -27.91 9.31 -6.77
N ILE A 11 -29.04 8.82 -7.31
CA ILE A 11 -29.33 7.38 -7.35
C ILE A 11 -28.22 6.64 -8.11
N GLU A 12 -27.64 7.26 -9.15
CA GLU A 12 -26.50 6.70 -9.88
C GLU A 12 -25.28 6.53 -8.98
N LEU A 13 -24.93 7.54 -8.16
CA LEU A 13 -23.85 7.44 -7.18
C LEU A 13 -24.09 6.29 -6.21
N ASN A 14 -25.27 6.23 -5.60
CA ASN A 14 -25.61 5.17 -4.65
C ASN A 14 -25.51 3.78 -5.30
N SER A 15 -25.99 3.64 -6.55
CA SER A 15 -25.88 2.38 -7.28
C SER A 15 -24.43 1.99 -7.57
N ALA A 16 -23.57 2.95 -7.93
CA ALA A 16 -22.15 2.72 -8.19
C ALA A 16 -21.39 2.34 -6.91
N VAL A 17 -21.75 2.94 -5.77
CA VAL A 17 -21.24 2.57 -4.45
C VAL A 17 -21.66 1.16 -4.08
N VAL A 18 -22.95 0.81 -4.18
CA VAL A 18 -23.42 -0.56 -3.89
C VAL A 18 -22.71 -1.59 -4.78
N GLU A 19 -22.57 -1.32 -6.07
CA GLU A 19 -21.82 -2.19 -6.99
C GLU A 19 -20.35 -2.35 -6.56
N LEU A 20 -19.72 -1.28 -6.06
CA LEU A 20 -18.35 -1.30 -5.56
C LEU A 20 -18.18 -2.23 -4.35
N PHE A 21 -19.10 -2.16 -3.39
CA PHE A 21 -19.12 -3.06 -2.23
C PHE A 21 -19.32 -4.51 -2.67
N ILE A 22 -20.30 -4.78 -3.56
CA ILE A 22 -20.57 -6.12 -4.08
C ILE A 22 -19.37 -6.69 -4.84
N GLU A 23 -18.77 -5.91 -5.74
CA GLU A 23 -17.59 -6.34 -6.49
C GLU A 23 -16.42 -6.66 -5.56
N THR A 24 -16.19 -5.84 -4.54
CA THR A 24 -15.11 -6.04 -3.57
C THR A 24 -15.36 -7.26 -2.69
N GLN A 25 -16.60 -7.47 -2.24
CA GLN A 25 -17.00 -8.65 -1.49
C GLN A 25 -16.75 -9.93 -2.31
N ARG A 26 -17.06 -9.92 -3.61
CA ARG A 26 -16.80 -11.07 -4.50
C ARG A 26 -15.31 -11.39 -4.64
N LYS A 27 -14.45 -10.37 -4.61
CA LYS A 27 -12.98 -10.54 -4.66
C LYS A 27 -12.42 -11.18 -3.39
N LEU A 28 -13.14 -11.19 -2.27
CA LEU A 28 -12.71 -11.87 -1.05
C LEU A 28 -12.67 -13.40 -1.19
N ASN A 29 -13.35 -13.95 -2.20
CA ASN A 29 -13.27 -15.38 -2.53
C ASN A 29 -11.94 -15.74 -3.23
N TYR A 30 -11.12 -14.76 -3.62
CA TYR A 30 -9.77 -15.01 -4.11
C TYR A 30 -8.84 -15.39 -2.96
N THR A 31 -7.64 -15.85 -3.32
CA THR A 31 -6.58 -15.99 -2.33
C THR A 31 -6.21 -14.62 -1.75
N LEU A 32 -6.11 -14.54 -0.43
CA LEU A 32 -5.66 -13.36 0.32
C LEU A 32 -4.16 -13.45 0.68
N TYR A 33 -3.42 -14.30 -0.05
CA TYR A 33 -1.98 -14.42 0.09
C TYR A 33 -1.29 -13.15 -0.42
N ASN A 34 -0.32 -12.64 0.33
CA ASN A 34 0.39 -11.43 -0.03
C ASN A 34 1.48 -11.72 -1.08
N GLN A 35 1.28 -11.22 -2.29
CA GLN A 35 2.25 -11.32 -3.40
C GLN A 35 3.07 -10.05 -3.60
N THR A 36 2.94 -9.08 -2.69
CA THR A 36 3.72 -7.85 -2.76
C THR A 36 5.13 -8.08 -2.23
N ASN A 37 6.06 -7.19 -2.61
CA ASN A 37 7.40 -7.18 -2.04
C ASN A 37 7.44 -6.61 -0.60
N TYR A 38 6.28 -6.34 0.00
CA TYR A 38 6.15 -5.70 1.31
C TYR A 38 5.43 -6.65 2.25
N ARG A 39 5.95 -6.82 3.46
CA ARG A 39 5.24 -7.53 4.52
C ARG A 39 4.14 -6.65 5.07
N LEU A 40 3.02 -7.27 5.42
CA LEU A 40 1.90 -6.67 6.12
C LEU A 40 1.70 -7.40 7.46
N TYR A 41 1.27 -6.69 8.50
CA TYR A 41 0.85 -7.30 9.77
C TYR A 41 -0.27 -8.32 9.57
N ILE A 42 -1.18 -8.07 8.62
CA ILE A 42 -2.26 -9.00 8.27
C ILE A 42 -1.72 -10.36 7.75
N ASP A 43 -0.45 -10.44 7.33
CA ASP A 43 0.17 -11.69 6.87
C ASP A 43 0.33 -12.73 7.98
N ILE A 44 0.31 -12.30 9.26
CA ILE A 44 0.36 -13.21 10.42
C ILE A 44 -0.87 -14.11 10.46
N LEU A 45 -2.02 -13.54 10.07
CA LEU A 45 -3.30 -14.21 10.15
C LEU A 45 -3.39 -15.32 9.10
N ASP A 46 -4.14 -16.37 9.39
CA ASP A 46 -4.55 -17.32 8.36
C ASP A 46 -5.60 -16.71 7.41
N ASP A 47 -5.92 -17.41 6.32
CA ASP A 47 -6.84 -16.87 5.32
C ASP A 47 -8.28 -16.73 5.83
N PHE A 48 -8.68 -17.54 6.82
CA PHE A 48 -10.01 -17.44 7.44
C PHE A 48 -10.14 -16.14 8.24
N HIS A 49 -9.19 -15.85 9.12
CA HIS A 49 -9.21 -14.64 9.95
C HIS A 49 -8.95 -13.38 9.12
N LYS A 50 -8.17 -13.47 8.02
CA LYS A 50 -8.06 -12.39 7.02
C LYS A 50 -9.42 -12.11 6.36
N TYR A 51 -10.13 -13.14 5.95
CA TYR A 51 -11.46 -12.98 5.38
C TYR A 51 -12.41 -12.33 6.39
N GLN A 52 -12.42 -12.81 7.64
CA GLN A 52 -13.27 -12.27 8.71
C GLN A 52 -13.01 -10.78 8.94
N ILE A 53 -11.76 -10.36 9.18
CA ILE A 53 -11.45 -8.96 9.48
C ILE A 53 -11.79 -8.03 8.30
N ILE A 54 -11.53 -8.47 7.06
CA ILE A 54 -11.86 -7.70 5.86
C ILE A 54 -13.38 -7.58 5.69
N ASN A 55 -14.12 -8.66 5.93
CA ASN A 55 -15.57 -8.68 5.85
C ASN A 55 -16.23 -7.78 6.92
N ILE A 56 -15.68 -7.75 8.14
CA ILE A 56 -16.09 -6.81 9.20
C ILE A 56 -15.88 -5.37 8.71
N ILE A 57 -14.68 -5.05 8.20
CA ILE A 57 -14.37 -3.71 7.69
C ILE A 57 -15.33 -3.28 6.58
N LEU A 58 -15.68 -4.19 5.66
CA LEU A 58 -16.64 -3.89 4.60
C LEU A 58 -18.03 -3.56 5.16
N LYS A 59 -18.56 -4.37 6.08
CA LYS A 59 -19.88 -4.14 6.68
C LYS A 59 -19.92 -2.83 7.48
N GLU A 60 -18.91 -2.59 8.29
CA GLU A 60 -18.81 -1.36 9.08
C GLU A 60 -18.66 -0.13 8.18
N LEU A 61 -17.94 -0.25 7.05
CA LEU A 61 -17.77 0.85 6.11
C LEU A 61 -19.08 1.18 5.39
N GLU A 62 -19.89 0.16 5.07
CA GLU A 62 -21.24 0.34 4.53
C GLU A 62 -22.11 1.14 5.50
N GLY A 63 -22.16 0.73 6.77
CA GLY A 63 -22.87 1.45 7.83
C GLY A 63 -22.38 2.89 7.98
N LEU A 64 -21.06 3.10 8.02
CA LEU A 64 -20.45 4.41 8.13
C LEU A 64 -20.80 5.34 6.95
N VAL A 65 -20.81 4.82 5.73
CA VAL A 65 -21.21 5.60 4.54
C VAL A 65 -22.69 6.00 4.66
N LEU A 66 -23.57 5.08 5.06
CA LEU A 66 -24.99 5.37 5.26
C LEU A 66 -25.20 6.44 6.35
N GLU A 67 -24.59 6.28 7.51
CA GLU A 67 -24.67 7.25 8.62
C GLU A 67 -24.23 8.65 8.19
N ILE A 68 -23.11 8.77 7.47
CA ILE A 68 -22.63 10.08 7.01
C ILE A 68 -23.58 10.69 5.97
N THR A 69 -24.14 9.87 5.07
CA THR A 69 -25.12 10.36 4.10
C THR A 69 -26.40 10.86 4.78
N GLU A 70 -26.86 10.20 5.84
CA GLU A 70 -28.03 10.62 6.63
C GLU A 70 -27.78 11.89 7.44
N LEU A 71 -26.57 12.04 8.01
CA LEU A 71 -26.16 13.21 8.78
C LEU A 71 -26.00 14.49 7.94
N ASN A 72 -26.06 14.39 6.60
CA ASN A 72 -25.92 15.52 5.66
C ASN A 72 -24.68 16.38 5.95
N LEU A 73 -23.55 15.73 6.27
CA LEU A 73 -22.31 16.43 6.56
C LEU A 73 -21.81 17.22 5.34
N THR A 74 -21.18 18.37 5.58
CA THR A 74 -20.47 19.11 4.53
C THR A 74 -19.05 18.55 4.34
N ILE A 75 -18.44 18.84 3.19
CA ILE A 75 -17.06 18.42 2.88
C ILE A 75 -16.07 18.98 3.91
N ASP A 76 -16.25 20.23 4.33
CA ASP A 76 -15.35 20.87 5.31
C ASP A 76 -15.49 20.24 6.70
N ASN A 77 -16.71 19.87 7.10
CA ASN A 77 -16.92 19.11 8.34
C ASN A 77 -16.21 17.76 8.27
N LEU A 78 -16.34 17.05 7.13
CA LEU A 78 -15.67 15.76 6.91
C LEU A 78 -14.14 15.88 7.02
N LYS A 79 -13.55 16.94 6.44
CA LYS A 79 -12.10 17.21 6.55
C LYS A 79 -11.64 17.39 8.00
N ASN A 80 -12.46 18.02 8.84
CA ASN A 80 -12.13 18.29 10.23
C ASN A 80 -12.23 17.04 11.11
N ILE A 81 -13.22 16.17 10.87
CA ILE A 81 -13.49 14.99 11.72
C ILE A 81 -12.84 13.69 11.21
N LYS A 82 -12.21 13.69 10.02
CA LYS A 82 -11.74 12.45 9.36
C LYS A 82 -10.84 11.57 10.21
N LEU A 83 -9.98 12.15 11.04
CA LEU A 83 -9.04 11.39 11.88
C LEU A 83 -9.77 10.71 13.04
N ASP A 84 -10.71 11.42 13.66
CA ASP A 84 -11.55 10.88 14.73
C ASP A 84 -12.47 9.79 14.20
N LEU A 85 -13.07 10.01 13.02
CA LEU A 85 -13.87 9.03 12.30
C LEU A 85 -13.06 7.77 11.96
N LEU A 86 -11.83 7.90 11.45
CA LEU A 86 -10.97 6.74 11.20
C LEU A 86 -10.62 6.02 12.51
N SER A 87 -10.37 6.77 13.58
CA SER A 87 -10.05 6.20 14.88
C SER A 87 -11.23 5.41 15.44
N SER A 88 -12.43 5.99 15.46
CA SER A 88 -13.65 5.33 15.92
C SER A 88 -13.98 4.11 15.04
N PHE A 89 -13.93 4.27 13.71
CA PHE A 89 -14.16 3.18 12.76
C PHE A 89 -13.22 1.99 12.98
N THR A 90 -11.92 2.27 13.10
CA THR A 90 -10.93 1.20 13.33
C THR A 90 -11.08 0.55 14.70
N HIS A 91 -11.49 1.32 15.71
CA HIS A 91 -11.79 0.79 17.04
C HIS A 91 -13.02 -0.13 17.01
N GLN A 92 -14.09 0.30 16.35
CA GLN A 92 -15.31 -0.49 16.20
C GLN A 92 -15.05 -1.81 15.46
N CYS A 93 -14.34 -1.76 14.33
CA CYS A 93 -13.93 -2.98 13.60
C CYS A 93 -13.08 -3.91 14.48
N LEU A 94 -12.15 -3.36 15.27
CA LEU A 94 -11.34 -4.13 16.22
C LEU A 94 -12.21 -4.80 17.28
N THR A 95 -13.14 -4.07 17.90
CA THR A 95 -14.04 -4.60 18.92
C THR A 95 -14.87 -5.77 18.39
N ILE A 96 -15.45 -5.63 17.19
CA ILE A 96 -16.25 -6.68 16.55
C ILE A 96 -15.38 -7.90 16.26
N PHE A 97 -14.17 -7.70 15.71
CA PHE A 97 -13.24 -8.80 15.43
C PHE A 97 -12.82 -9.56 16.70
N LEU A 98 -12.53 -8.84 17.80
CA LEU A 98 -12.19 -9.46 19.08
C LEU A 98 -13.37 -10.27 19.66
N TYR A 99 -14.60 -9.79 19.45
CA TYR A 99 -15.82 -10.50 19.83
C TYR A 99 -16.00 -11.78 18.99
N GLU A 100 -15.83 -11.72 17.67
CA GLU A 100 -15.95 -12.90 16.78
C GLU A 100 -14.92 -14.01 17.10
N ILE A 101 -13.74 -13.63 17.61
CA ILE A 101 -12.69 -14.59 18.04
C ILE A 101 -12.93 -15.12 19.47
N ASN A 102 -13.99 -14.65 20.17
CA ASN A 102 -14.30 -14.99 21.56
C ASN A 102 -13.22 -14.58 22.57
N ILE A 103 -12.50 -13.49 22.31
CA ILE A 103 -11.49 -12.95 23.25
C ILE A 103 -12.15 -12.30 24.48
N THR A 104 -13.41 -11.89 24.37
CA THR A 104 -14.18 -11.24 25.45
C THR A 104 -14.37 -12.09 26.70
N ASN A 105 -14.07 -13.39 26.65
CA ASN A 105 -14.08 -14.29 27.81
C ASN A 105 -12.78 -14.20 28.64
N ASP A 106 -11.81 -13.39 28.22
CA ASP A 106 -10.51 -13.20 28.89
C ASP A 106 -10.38 -11.74 29.35
N GLU A 107 -10.80 -11.47 30.60
CA GLU A 107 -10.88 -10.12 31.20
C GLU A 107 -9.54 -9.35 31.12
N ASN A 108 -8.41 -10.06 31.24
CA ASN A 108 -7.07 -9.49 31.15
C ASN A 108 -6.75 -8.97 29.75
N LEU A 109 -7.23 -9.65 28.70
CA LEU A 109 -7.04 -9.20 27.32
C LEU A 109 -8.02 -8.07 26.98
N GLN A 110 -9.25 -8.13 27.48
CA GLN A 110 -10.24 -7.08 27.23
C GLN A 110 -9.76 -5.70 27.71
N THR A 111 -9.18 -5.62 28.91
CA THR A 111 -8.63 -4.36 29.45
C THR A 111 -7.42 -3.82 28.67
N LEU A 112 -6.66 -4.70 28.00
CA LEU A 112 -5.55 -4.28 27.13
C LEU A 112 -6.07 -3.60 25.86
N PHE A 113 -7.16 -4.14 25.27
CA PHE A 113 -7.73 -3.64 24.01
C PHE A 113 -8.60 -2.38 24.18
N THR A 114 -9.13 -2.11 25.38
CA THR A 114 -9.94 -0.90 25.67
C THR A 114 -9.13 0.37 25.82
N ASN A 115 -7.82 0.28 26.08
CA ASN A 115 -6.98 1.46 26.24
C ASN A 115 -6.64 2.04 24.85
N GLU A 116 -7.25 3.17 24.52
CA GLU A 116 -7.04 3.88 23.26
C GLU A 116 -5.56 4.25 23.04
N THR A 117 -4.83 3.42 22.30
CA THR A 117 -3.59 3.86 21.69
C THR A 117 -3.96 4.70 20.47
N ARG A 118 -3.93 6.02 20.65
CA ARG A 118 -4.07 7.00 19.55
C ARG A 118 -3.23 6.59 18.35
N ILE A 119 -3.80 6.71 17.15
CA ILE A 119 -3.19 6.32 15.87
C ILE A 119 -2.08 7.32 15.50
N TYR A 120 -0.96 7.28 16.21
CA TYR A 120 0.11 8.28 16.01
C TYR A 120 1.03 7.97 14.82
N HIS A 121 0.96 6.78 14.22
CA HIS A 121 2.00 6.33 13.28
C HIS A 121 1.57 5.87 11.88
N TYR A 122 0.27 5.79 11.56
CA TYR A 122 -0.17 5.41 10.21
C TYR A 122 -0.44 6.62 9.29
N THR A 123 0.62 7.37 8.99
CA THR A 123 0.56 8.62 8.20
C THR A 123 0.14 8.46 6.73
N ASN A 124 0.01 7.24 6.20
CA ASN A 124 -0.36 7.02 4.81
C ASN A 124 -1.88 6.84 4.59
N ILE A 125 -2.61 6.30 5.57
CA ILE A 125 -4.06 6.06 5.48
C ILE A 125 -4.82 7.39 5.38
N ASP A 126 -4.40 8.34 6.22
CA ASP A 126 -5.00 9.69 6.36
C ASP A 126 -5.11 10.49 5.05
N SER A 127 -4.14 10.33 4.15
CA SER A 127 -4.09 11.14 2.93
C SER A 127 -5.05 10.71 1.82
N LEU A 128 -5.56 9.47 1.85
CA LEU A 128 -6.42 8.92 0.79
C LEU A 128 -7.85 8.66 1.28
N ILE A 129 -8.05 8.52 2.59
CA ILE A 129 -9.39 8.30 3.15
C ILE A 129 -10.33 9.46 2.85
N GLU A 130 -9.86 10.70 2.94
CA GLU A 130 -10.65 11.89 2.62
C GLU A 130 -11.15 11.84 1.17
N THR A 131 -10.25 11.56 0.23
CA THR A 131 -10.59 11.40 -1.18
C THR A 131 -11.59 10.27 -1.40
N LEU A 132 -11.39 9.13 -0.73
CA LEU A 132 -12.31 7.99 -0.82
C LEU A 132 -13.71 8.35 -0.31
N LEU A 133 -13.81 8.93 0.89
CA LEU A 133 -15.09 9.35 1.47
C LEU A 133 -15.79 10.38 0.59
N ILE A 134 -15.04 11.33 0.00
CA ILE A 134 -15.62 12.30 -0.94
C ILE A 134 -16.21 11.59 -2.17
N TYR A 135 -15.49 10.62 -2.74
CA TYR A 135 -16.02 9.85 -3.87
C TYR A 135 -17.28 9.06 -3.51
N LEU A 136 -17.32 8.42 -2.35
CA LEU A 136 -18.44 7.59 -1.93
C LEU A 136 -19.69 8.42 -1.59
N ILE A 137 -19.52 9.56 -0.92
CA ILE A 137 -20.65 10.34 -0.37
C ILE A 137 -21.08 11.46 -1.32
N PHE A 138 -20.12 12.20 -1.89
CA PHE A 138 -20.42 13.42 -2.63
C PHE A 138 -20.19 13.33 -4.14
N GLY A 139 -19.59 12.24 -4.62
CA GLY A 139 -19.25 12.06 -6.04
C GLY A 139 -17.97 12.78 -6.47
N SER A 140 -17.59 12.58 -7.73
CA SER A 140 -16.28 13.00 -8.22
C SER A 140 -16.12 14.50 -8.45
N SER A 141 -17.20 15.28 -8.60
CA SER A 141 -17.12 16.72 -8.90
C SER A 141 -16.47 17.54 -7.77
N ASN A 142 -16.43 16.96 -6.57
CA ASN A 142 -15.98 17.61 -5.35
C ASN A 142 -14.51 17.31 -5.00
N ILE A 143 -13.84 16.52 -5.83
CA ILE A 143 -12.39 16.35 -5.78
C ILE A 143 -11.70 17.52 -6.49
N ASP A 144 -10.60 17.97 -5.93
CA ASP A 144 -9.75 18.97 -6.58
C ASP A 144 -9.08 18.38 -7.82
N ASN A 145 -9.21 19.09 -8.95
CA ASN A 145 -8.60 18.73 -10.24
C ASN A 145 -7.08 18.60 -10.17
N ALA A 146 -6.43 19.26 -9.21
CA ALA A 146 -4.98 19.18 -9.07
C ALA A 146 -4.50 17.81 -8.57
N ILE A 147 -5.33 17.06 -7.84
CA ILE A 147 -4.88 15.85 -7.11
C ILE A 147 -4.51 14.71 -8.06
N PHE A 148 -5.30 14.48 -9.12
CA PHE A 148 -5.10 13.38 -10.07
C PHE A 148 -4.95 13.90 -11.50
N VAL A 149 -4.33 13.09 -12.37
CA VAL A 149 -4.05 13.49 -13.77
C VAL A 149 -5.33 13.65 -14.62
N PHE A 150 -6.40 12.95 -14.24
CA PHE A 150 -7.65 12.95 -14.99
C PHE A 150 -8.59 14.06 -14.51
N ASN A 151 -9.46 14.51 -15.41
CA ASN A 151 -10.52 15.47 -15.08
C ASN A 151 -11.49 14.83 -14.08
N LYS A 152 -11.85 15.56 -13.01
CA LYS A 152 -12.77 15.10 -11.96
C LYS A 152 -14.15 14.66 -12.48
N ASN A 153 -14.61 15.23 -13.60
CA ASN A 153 -15.87 14.84 -14.26
C ASN A 153 -15.75 13.51 -15.03
N LYS A 154 -14.53 13.02 -15.23
CA LYS A 154 -14.23 11.77 -15.95
C LYS A 154 -13.36 10.86 -15.09
N THR A 155 -13.64 10.81 -13.79
CA THR A 155 -12.96 9.91 -12.87
C THR A 155 -13.25 8.46 -13.26
N PRO A 156 -12.23 7.64 -13.56
CA PRO A 156 -12.47 6.23 -13.90
C PRO A 156 -13.01 5.46 -12.70
N TYR A 157 -14.01 4.59 -12.91
CA TYR A 157 -14.54 3.72 -11.86
C TYR A 157 -13.42 2.88 -11.18
N ASN A 158 -12.52 2.34 -12.00
CA ASN A 158 -11.38 1.56 -11.52
C ASN A 158 -10.46 2.32 -10.57
N HIS A 159 -10.37 3.65 -10.69
CA HIS A 159 -9.58 4.47 -9.76
C HIS A 159 -10.19 4.45 -8.36
N VAL A 160 -11.50 4.68 -8.25
CA VAL A 160 -12.22 4.64 -6.97
C VAL A 160 -12.13 3.23 -6.37
N ASN A 161 -12.26 2.20 -7.20
CA ASN A 161 -12.07 0.82 -6.75
C ASN A 161 -10.67 0.53 -6.19
N ILE A 162 -9.61 1.05 -6.82
CA ILE A 162 -8.26 0.93 -6.27
C ILE A 162 -8.13 1.61 -4.91
N LEU A 163 -8.71 2.81 -4.73
CA LEU A 163 -8.68 3.52 -3.45
C LEU A 163 -9.45 2.78 -2.36
N PHE A 164 -10.60 2.23 -2.72
CA PHE A 164 -11.48 1.47 -1.84
C PHE A 164 -10.82 0.19 -1.34
N GLU A 165 -10.32 -0.65 -2.25
CA GLU A 165 -9.60 -1.87 -1.88
C GLU A 165 -8.35 -1.57 -1.03
N ASN A 166 -7.63 -0.51 -1.39
CA ASN A 166 -6.47 -0.07 -0.63
C ASN A 166 -6.84 0.34 0.81
N PHE A 167 -7.94 1.07 0.99
CA PHE A 167 -8.43 1.45 2.31
C PHE A 167 -8.74 0.22 3.17
N ILE A 168 -9.44 -0.77 2.61
CA ILE A 168 -9.79 -2.00 3.33
C ILE A 168 -8.55 -2.76 3.78
N ILE A 169 -7.58 -2.96 2.88
CA ILE A 169 -6.33 -3.66 3.18
C ILE A 169 -5.52 -2.89 4.23
N GLN A 170 -5.41 -1.57 4.10
CA GLN A 170 -4.70 -0.72 5.07
C GLN A 170 -5.35 -0.76 6.45
N THR A 171 -6.68 -0.68 6.53
CA THR A 171 -7.44 -0.77 7.77
C THR A 171 -7.25 -2.14 8.42
N SER A 172 -7.34 -3.22 7.64
CA SER A 172 -7.10 -4.58 8.15
C SER A 172 -5.71 -4.69 8.75
N ASN A 173 -4.70 -4.21 8.03
CA ASN A 173 -3.32 -4.18 8.48
C ASN A 173 -3.12 -3.34 9.75
N LEU A 174 -3.82 -2.22 9.87
CA LEU A 174 -3.80 -1.36 11.06
C LEU A 174 -4.44 -2.05 12.29
N ILE A 175 -5.58 -2.72 12.11
CA ILE A 175 -6.24 -3.46 13.19
C ILE A 175 -5.33 -4.60 13.67
N THR A 176 -4.76 -5.37 12.74
CA THR A 176 -3.81 -6.43 13.09
C THR A 176 -2.57 -5.87 13.81
N TYR A 177 -2.05 -4.73 13.37
CA TYR A 177 -0.99 -4.02 14.09
C TYR A 177 -1.40 -3.65 15.51
N LYS A 178 -2.59 -3.05 15.70
CA LYS A 178 -3.11 -2.68 17.04
C LYS A 178 -3.18 -3.91 17.95
N ILE A 179 -3.63 -5.05 17.44
CA ILE A 179 -3.73 -6.28 18.23
C ILE A 179 -2.36 -6.69 18.77
N PHE A 180 -1.36 -6.79 17.89
CA PHE A 180 -0.05 -7.30 18.30
C PHE A 180 0.81 -6.27 19.04
N ASN A 181 0.66 -4.99 18.75
CA ASN A 181 1.42 -3.95 19.41
C ASN A 181 1.03 -3.78 20.89
N GLN A 182 -0.18 -4.19 21.28
CA GLN A 182 -0.59 -4.21 22.68
C GLN A 182 0.04 -5.38 23.46
N ILE A 183 0.37 -6.47 22.79
CA ILE A 183 1.04 -7.63 23.39
C ILE A 183 2.57 -7.39 23.32
N LYS A 184 3.12 -6.72 24.34
CA LYS A 184 4.52 -6.27 24.35
C LYS A 184 5.58 -7.39 24.28
N TYR A 185 5.26 -8.59 24.75
CA TYR A 185 6.22 -9.69 24.87
C TYR A 185 5.98 -10.77 23.80
N LEU A 186 7.03 -11.07 23.04
CA LEU A 186 6.94 -11.93 21.85
C LEU A 186 6.39 -13.35 22.15
N PRO A 187 6.85 -14.09 23.18
CA PRO A 187 6.22 -15.36 23.57
C PRO A 187 4.72 -15.27 23.86
N HIS A 188 4.24 -14.16 24.45
CA HIS A 188 2.81 -13.96 24.68
C HIS A 188 2.04 -13.78 23.37
N ILE A 189 2.64 -13.17 22.34
CA ILE A 189 2.04 -13.10 20.99
C ILE A 189 1.83 -14.51 20.45
N VAL A 190 2.83 -15.39 20.57
CA VAL A 190 2.73 -16.77 20.07
C VAL A 190 1.66 -17.56 20.82
N LEU A 191 1.62 -17.44 22.14
CA LEU A 191 0.60 -18.08 22.96
C LEU A 191 -0.80 -17.59 22.61
N PHE A 192 -0.97 -16.28 22.40
CA PHE A 192 -2.22 -15.67 21.97
C PHE A 192 -2.67 -16.23 20.61
N LEU A 193 -1.78 -16.23 19.61
CA LEU A 193 -2.08 -16.74 18.28
C LEU A 193 -2.47 -18.22 18.28
N LYS A 194 -1.81 -19.04 19.12
CA LYS A 194 -2.14 -20.47 19.29
C LYS A 194 -3.45 -20.69 20.04
N LYS A 195 -3.70 -19.94 21.12
CA LYS A 195 -4.91 -20.06 21.93
C LYS A 195 -6.17 -19.83 21.08
N TYR A 196 -6.09 -18.88 20.16
CA TYR A 196 -7.22 -18.47 19.32
C TYR A 196 -7.11 -18.96 17.87
N ASN A 197 -6.16 -19.85 17.55
CA ASN A 197 -5.93 -20.40 16.20
C ASN A 197 -5.86 -19.34 15.08
N LEU A 198 -5.25 -18.18 15.36
CA LEU A 198 -5.29 -17.02 14.47
C LEU A 198 -4.28 -17.06 13.33
N CYS A 199 -3.20 -17.84 13.48
CA CYS A 199 -2.06 -17.77 12.58
C CYS A 199 -1.92 -19.02 11.71
N ASN A 200 -1.37 -18.82 10.51
CA ASN A 200 -0.92 -19.91 9.66
C ASN A 200 0.23 -20.69 10.34
N ASN A 201 0.39 -21.96 10.01
CA ASN A 201 1.45 -22.84 10.52
C ASN A 201 2.87 -22.26 10.30
N THR A 202 3.03 -21.41 9.28
CA THR A 202 4.29 -20.67 9.02
C THR A 202 4.73 -19.77 10.17
N TYR A 203 3.78 -19.31 11.00
CA TYR A 203 4.02 -18.41 12.13
C TYR A 203 3.87 -19.09 13.50
N ALA A 204 3.86 -20.43 13.55
CA ALA A 204 3.65 -21.17 14.80
C ALA A 204 4.81 -21.08 15.82
N SER A 205 5.96 -20.52 15.44
CA SER A 205 7.15 -20.42 16.28
C SER A 205 7.47 -18.99 16.70
N ILE A 206 8.13 -18.85 17.86
CA ILE A 206 8.67 -17.57 18.34
C ILE A 206 9.61 -16.95 17.29
N ARG A 207 10.48 -17.77 16.68
CA ARG A 207 11.43 -17.32 15.66
C ARG A 207 10.74 -16.76 14.42
N SER A 208 9.71 -17.43 13.90
CA SER A 208 9.00 -16.96 12.70
C SER A 208 8.29 -15.63 12.92
N ILE A 209 7.69 -15.43 14.10
CA ILE A 209 7.03 -14.16 14.44
C ILE A 209 8.08 -13.06 14.66
N ALA A 210 9.21 -13.37 15.33
CA ALA A 210 10.32 -12.42 15.48
C ALA A 210 10.85 -11.93 14.13
N LEU A 211 11.07 -12.85 13.18
CA LEU A 211 11.54 -12.50 11.84
C LEU A 211 10.58 -11.55 11.14
N LEU A 212 9.28 -11.84 11.18
CA LEU A 212 8.28 -10.97 10.56
C LEU A 212 8.23 -9.58 11.21
N LEU A 213 8.19 -9.50 12.55
CA LEU A 213 8.18 -8.20 13.24
C LEU A 213 9.46 -7.39 12.98
N ASN A 214 10.61 -8.06 12.88
CA ASN A 214 11.88 -7.42 12.52
C ASN A 214 11.86 -6.91 11.07
N GLU A 215 11.32 -7.69 10.13
CA GLU A 215 11.13 -7.24 8.74
C GLU A 215 10.18 -6.03 8.68
N LEU A 216 9.06 -6.07 9.41
CA LEU A 216 8.08 -4.98 9.46
C LEU A 216 8.67 -3.70 10.07
N THR A 217 9.46 -3.80 11.14
CA THR A 217 10.11 -2.64 11.77
C THR A 217 11.15 -2.02 10.84
N LEU A 218 12.00 -2.83 10.20
CA LEU A 218 12.94 -2.36 9.19
C LEU A 218 12.23 -1.72 7.99
N GLN A 219 11.18 -2.37 7.49
CA GLN A 219 10.37 -1.86 6.38
C GLN A 219 9.74 -0.50 6.74
N ASN A 220 9.18 -0.34 7.94
CA ASN A 220 8.60 0.93 8.39
C ASN A 220 9.66 2.03 8.51
N PHE A 221 10.86 1.69 8.96
CA PHE A 221 12.00 2.62 8.99
C PHE A 221 12.38 3.08 7.57
N ILE A 222 12.60 2.14 6.65
CA ILE A 222 12.90 2.43 5.24
C ILE A 222 11.76 3.23 4.61
N GLN A 223 10.51 2.89 4.94
CA GLN A 223 9.34 3.59 4.40
C GLN A 223 9.30 5.05 4.82
N ASN A 224 9.52 5.34 6.11
CA ASN A 224 9.40 6.69 6.65
C ASN A 224 10.54 7.63 6.20
N TYR A 225 11.76 7.09 6.11
CA TYR A 225 12.93 7.89 5.79
C TYR A 225 13.23 7.89 4.29
N ILE A 226 13.15 6.76 3.59
CA ILE A 226 13.61 6.66 2.19
C ILE A 226 12.44 6.69 1.22
N ASN A 227 11.49 5.77 1.35
CA ASN A 227 10.45 5.62 0.34
C ASN A 227 9.43 6.76 0.36
N LYS A 228 9.06 7.28 1.54
CA LYS A 228 8.12 8.40 1.68
C LYS A 228 8.58 9.67 0.96
N PRO A 229 9.80 10.21 1.19
CA PRO A 229 10.26 11.35 0.40
C PRO A 229 10.40 11.02 -1.08
N LYS A 230 10.88 9.82 -1.46
CA LYS A 230 10.98 9.40 -2.86
C LYS A 230 9.63 9.36 -3.58
N THR A 231 8.60 8.85 -2.92
CA THR A 231 7.24 8.75 -3.47
C THR A 231 6.57 10.11 -3.56
N LEU A 232 6.79 10.99 -2.57
CA LEU A 232 6.37 12.39 -2.63
C LEU A 232 7.04 13.15 -3.79
N TYR A 233 8.36 13.02 -3.96
CA TYR A 233 9.11 13.63 -5.05
C TYR A 233 8.58 13.20 -6.43
N ASN A 234 8.32 11.90 -6.59
CA ASN A 234 7.79 11.34 -7.83
C ASN A 234 6.27 11.53 -8.02
N SER A 235 5.57 12.20 -7.10
CA SER A 235 4.10 12.34 -7.11
C SER A 235 3.38 10.99 -7.27
N ARG A 236 3.87 9.95 -6.59
CA ARG A 236 3.32 8.59 -6.63
C ARG A 236 2.91 8.14 -5.25
N ILE A 237 1.85 7.35 -5.15
CA ILE A 237 1.44 6.69 -3.92
C ILE A 237 1.35 5.20 -4.18
N GLN A 238 1.89 4.42 -3.25
CA GLN A 238 1.70 2.99 -3.24
C GLN A 238 0.32 2.64 -2.70
N VAL A 239 -0.40 1.81 -3.45
CA VAL A 239 -1.72 1.30 -3.09
C VAL A 239 -1.75 -0.22 -3.16
N TRP A 240 -2.55 -0.84 -2.30
CA TRP A 240 -2.78 -2.28 -2.26
C TRP A 240 -4.12 -2.62 -2.90
N MET A 241 -4.21 -3.75 -3.57
CA MET A 241 -5.43 -4.19 -4.25
C MET A 241 -5.56 -5.71 -4.24
N PHE A 242 -6.79 -6.19 -4.34
CA PHE A 242 -7.11 -7.61 -4.47
C PHE A 242 -6.92 -8.05 -5.93
N SER A 243 -6.35 -9.23 -6.11
CA SER A 243 -6.15 -9.89 -7.40
C SER A 243 -6.49 -11.37 -7.26
N PRO A 244 -6.92 -12.06 -8.33
CA PRO A 244 -7.16 -13.51 -8.30
C PRO A 244 -5.97 -14.32 -7.81
N LYS A 245 -4.75 -13.78 -7.93
CA LYS A 245 -3.51 -14.42 -7.48
C LYS A 245 -3.12 -14.07 -6.03
N GLY A 246 -3.71 -13.05 -5.41
CA GLY A 246 -3.31 -12.58 -4.09
C GLY A 246 -3.47 -11.07 -3.91
N LEU A 247 -2.92 -10.54 -2.82
CA LEU A 247 -2.75 -9.10 -2.64
C LEU A 247 -1.57 -8.62 -3.49
N ILE A 248 -1.81 -7.59 -4.32
CA ILE A 248 -0.77 -6.96 -5.13
C ILE A 248 -0.66 -5.48 -4.79
N SER A 249 0.48 -4.86 -5.12
CA SER A 249 0.70 -3.43 -4.94
C SER A 249 0.91 -2.74 -6.29
N LYS A 250 0.43 -1.50 -6.39
CA LYS A 250 0.62 -0.64 -7.55
C LYS A 250 0.98 0.77 -7.10
N TYR A 251 1.53 1.56 -8.02
CA TYR A 251 1.68 2.99 -7.83
C TYR A 251 0.61 3.73 -8.62
N ILE A 252 -0.10 4.64 -7.96
CA ILE A 252 -0.97 5.62 -8.60
C ILE A 252 -0.31 7.00 -8.54
N TYR A 253 -0.57 7.83 -9.54
CA TYR A 253 -0.17 9.23 -9.50
C TYR A 253 -1.07 9.99 -8.52
N ALA A 254 -0.49 10.86 -7.70
CA ALA A 254 -1.22 11.88 -6.98
C ALA A 254 -0.33 13.08 -6.69
N PHE A 255 -0.81 14.26 -7.03
CA PHE A 255 -0.12 15.52 -6.79
C PHE A 255 -0.28 15.94 -5.33
N ARG A 256 0.84 16.18 -4.64
CA ARG A 256 0.86 16.45 -3.18
C ARG A 256 1.93 17.47 -2.79
N ILE A 257 1.97 18.61 -3.49
CA ILE A 257 2.98 19.64 -3.26
C ILE A 257 2.96 20.19 -1.82
N GLU A 258 1.78 20.36 -1.23
CA GLU A 258 1.62 20.86 0.14
C GLU A 258 2.27 19.96 1.19
N ASN A 259 2.35 18.65 0.90
CA ASN A 259 2.97 17.69 1.79
C ASN A 259 4.49 17.75 1.72
N ILE A 260 5.08 18.25 0.63
CA ILE A 260 6.53 18.46 0.50
C ILE A 260 7.00 19.51 1.49
N ASN A 261 6.24 20.60 1.63
CA ASN A 261 6.58 21.68 2.57
C ASN A 261 6.53 21.23 4.04
N LYS A 262 5.77 20.17 4.35
CA LYS A 262 5.64 19.58 5.69
C LYS A 262 6.67 18.48 5.98
N ILE A 263 7.61 18.21 5.07
CA ILE A 263 8.64 17.18 5.23
C ILE A 263 9.63 17.59 6.34
N SER A 264 10.06 16.62 7.15
CA SER A 264 11.05 16.85 8.20
C SER A 264 12.43 17.23 7.62
N LYS A 265 13.22 18.03 8.35
CA LYS A 265 14.58 18.43 7.93
C LYS A 265 15.48 17.25 7.52
N LYS A 266 15.32 16.08 8.16
CA LYS A 266 16.08 14.86 7.83
C LYS A 266 15.68 14.30 6.45
N ASN A 267 14.40 14.35 6.12
CA ASN A 267 13.89 13.85 4.85
C ASN A 267 14.22 14.79 3.68
N TYR A 268 14.45 16.09 3.93
CA TYR A 268 14.98 17.02 2.92
C TYR A 268 16.35 16.59 2.39
N PHE A 269 17.23 16.07 3.25
CA PHE A 269 18.53 15.57 2.80
C PHE A 269 18.38 14.45 1.75
N ILE A 270 17.36 13.60 1.92
CA ILE A 270 17.08 12.51 0.98
C ILE A 270 16.52 13.04 -0.33
N LEU A 271 15.70 14.11 -0.30
CA LEU A 271 15.28 14.80 -1.52
C LEU A 271 16.46 15.42 -2.27
N CYS A 272 17.33 16.15 -1.58
CA CYS A 272 18.54 16.71 -2.19
C CYS A 272 19.43 15.61 -2.79
N PHE A 273 19.55 14.47 -2.10
CA PHE A 273 20.30 13.33 -2.63
C PHE A 273 19.67 12.75 -3.89
N LEU A 274 18.34 12.64 -3.94
CA LEU A 274 17.61 12.22 -5.15
C LEU A 274 17.84 13.20 -6.32
N GLU A 275 17.80 14.51 -6.06
CA GLU A 275 18.10 15.52 -7.09
C GLU A 275 19.53 15.43 -7.63
N ILE A 276 20.51 15.20 -6.75
CA ILE A 276 21.90 14.96 -7.15
C ILE A 276 22.00 13.69 -8.01
N LEU A 277 21.29 12.63 -7.64
CA LEU A 277 21.24 11.40 -8.44
C LEU A 277 20.63 11.65 -9.82
N ASP A 278 19.53 12.38 -9.91
CA ASP A 278 18.88 12.69 -11.19
C ASP A 278 19.78 13.53 -12.12
N ILE A 279 20.66 14.37 -11.57
CA ILE A 279 21.66 15.12 -12.34
C ILE A 279 22.87 14.24 -12.75
N THR A 280 23.28 13.31 -11.89
CA THR A 280 24.53 12.54 -12.06
C THR A 280 24.34 11.25 -12.86
N ILE A 281 23.26 10.50 -12.64
CA ILE A 281 22.97 9.22 -13.30
C ILE A 281 22.98 9.35 -14.83
N PRO A 282 22.28 10.32 -15.46
CA PRO A 282 22.28 10.43 -16.93
C PRO A 282 23.67 10.72 -17.52
N LYS A 283 24.54 11.40 -16.76
CA LYS A 283 25.92 11.68 -17.18
C LYS A 283 26.79 10.43 -17.08
N LEU A 284 26.66 9.68 -15.98
CA LEU A 284 27.35 8.41 -15.80
C LEU A 284 26.92 7.37 -16.85
N GLU A 285 25.63 7.28 -17.15
CA GLU A 285 25.10 6.38 -18.17
C GLU A 285 25.71 6.68 -19.55
N LYS A 286 25.74 7.96 -19.94
CA LYS A 286 26.40 8.39 -21.19
C LYS A 286 27.89 8.04 -21.21
N PHE A 287 28.58 8.20 -20.09
CA PHE A 287 29.99 7.85 -19.95
C PHE A 287 30.24 6.34 -20.09
N PHE A 288 29.44 5.49 -19.44
CA PHE A 288 29.53 4.03 -19.56
C PHE A 288 29.17 3.55 -20.97
N ILE A 289 28.16 4.14 -21.61
CA ILE A 289 27.83 3.83 -23.02
C ILE A 289 29.00 4.17 -23.94
N ALA A 290 29.68 5.30 -23.71
CA ALA A 290 30.87 5.67 -24.49
C ALA A 290 32.01 4.66 -24.29
N ILE A 291 32.33 4.29 -23.04
CA ILE A 291 33.32 3.25 -22.72
C ILE A 291 32.95 1.93 -23.39
N GLY A 292 31.68 1.52 -23.31
CA GLY A 292 31.19 0.28 -23.94
C GLY A 292 31.41 0.27 -25.45
N LYS A 293 31.15 1.39 -26.14
CA LYS A 293 31.43 1.53 -27.58
C LYS A 293 32.93 1.39 -27.90
N TYR A 294 33.80 2.02 -27.12
CA TYR A 294 35.25 1.87 -27.28
C TYR A 294 35.70 0.44 -27.03
N PHE A 295 35.17 -0.21 -25.99
CA PHE A 295 35.48 -1.59 -25.68
C PHE A 295 35.09 -2.52 -26.83
N ILE A 296 33.85 -2.42 -27.33
CA ILE A 296 33.36 -3.20 -28.48
C ILE A 296 34.23 -2.96 -29.71
N TYR A 297 34.59 -1.70 -30.02
CA TYR A 297 35.46 -1.37 -31.14
C TYR A 297 36.83 -2.04 -31.03
N ILE A 298 37.47 -1.96 -29.86
CA ILE A 298 38.75 -2.62 -29.60
C ILE A 298 38.62 -4.13 -29.76
N THR A 299 37.56 -4.75 -29.24
CA THR A 299 37.33 -6.20 -29.35
C THR A 299 37.16 -6.62 -30.82
N ILE A 300 36.34 -5.90 -31.60
CA ILE A 300 36.13 -6.19 -33.03
C ILE A 300 37.44 -6.06 -33.80
N ASN A 301 38.20 -4.98 -33.58
CA ASN A 301 39.47 -4.76 -34.28
C ASN A 301 40.52 -5.82 -33.90
N PHE A 302 40.61 -6.18 -32.62
CA PHE A 302 41.53 -7.22 -32.15
C PHE A 302 41.20 -8.59 -32.75
N LEU A 303 39.92 -9.00 -32.71
CA LEU A 303 39.46 -10.26 -33.33
C LEU A 303 39.66 -10.25 -34.84
N GLY A 304 39.34 -9.13 -35.52
CA GLY A 304 39.56 -8.97 -36.96
C GLY A 304 41.02 -9.13 -37.36
N ASN A 305 41.95 -8.54 -36.58
CA ASN A 305 43.38 -8.67 -36.81
C ASN A 305 43.90 -10.10 -36.56
N ILE A 306 43.39 -10.79 -35.53
CA ILE A 306 43.71 -12.22 -35.31
C ILE A 306 43.26 -13.06 -36.51
N LEU A 307 42.03 -12.85 -36.98
CA LEU A 307 41.47 -13.59 -38.12
C LEU A 307 42.28 -13.33 -39.40
N LEU A 308 42.68 -12.07 -39.64
CA LEU A 308 43.58 -11.68 -40.72
C LEU A 308 44.95 -12.37 -40.64
N LEU A 309 45.54 -12.46 -39.43
CA LEU A 309 46.80 -13.17 -39.22
C LEU A 309 46.69 -14.67 -39.53
N VAL A 310 45.60 -15.31 -39.10
CA VAL A 310 45.31 -16.73 -39.39
C VAL A 310 45.13 -16.96 -40.90
N ILE A 311 44.39 -16.09 -41.60
CA ILE A 311 44.24 -16.19 -43.06
C ILE A 311 45.60 -16.04 -43.75
N ARG A 312 46.41 -15.06 -43.35
CA ARG A 312 47.74 -14.83 -43.93
C ARG A 312 48.69 -16.00 -43.70
N SER A 313 48.66 -16.63 -42.52
CA SER A 313 49.51 -17.80 -42.23
C SER A 313 49.09 -19.02 -43.04
N LEU A 314 47.77 -19.26 -43.20
CA LEU A 314 47.24 -20.32 -44.05
C LEU A 314 47.65 -20.14 -45.52
N ILE A 315 47.51 -18.94 -46.08
CA ILE A 315 47.92 -18.64 -47.47
C ILE A 315 49.43 -18.86 -47.65
N LYS A 316 50.24 -18.45 -46.68
CA LYS A 316 51.70 -18.65 -46.73
C LYS A 316 52.09 -20.12 -46.64
N TYR A 317 51.32 -20.93 -45.92
CA TYR A 317 51.51 -22.37 -45.83
C TYR A 317 51.15 -23.08 -47.15
N VAL A 318 50.05 -22.69 -47.80
CA VAL A 318 49.61 -23.27 -49.09
C VAL A 318 50.53 -22.90 -50.26
N LYS A 319 51.21 -21.75 -50.19
CA LYS A 319 52.17 -21.31 -51.22
C LYS A 319 53.57 -21.94 -51.09
N LYS A 320 53.81 -22.77 -50.08
CA LYS A 320 55.10 -23.42 -49.83
C LYS A 320 55.07 -24.87 -50.27
#